data_AF-A0A3D1HUN8-F1
#
_entry.id   AF-A0A3D1HUN8-F1
#
_cell.length_a   1.000
_cell.length_b   1.000
_cell.length_c   1.000
_cell.angle_alpha   90.00
_cell.angle_beta   90.00
_cell.angle_gamma   90.00
#
_symmetry.space_group_name_H-M   'P 1'
#
loop_
_entity.id
_entity.type
_entity.pdbx_description
1 polymer ?
#
loop_
_entity_poly.entity_id
_entity_poly.type
_entity_poly.pdbx_seq_one_letter_code
_entity_poly.pdbx_strand_id
1 'polypeptide(L)'
;MKKSFLIFLTALVIPMFAGCSKNNSKTASSQSNISPNTSIYTDILDDLKANLSDPYYFIKDIDGDNSPDLLVLDNTKLYVYTYEKSARLIGEQDFLTGTVRFFVSDNSEYSGVFYFTVGGGVNHYGYMTVKGQTLHFEDLWEENYASEATGNTGNIKALTTDNGLIEESKRLYKNNSDIDFIRLK
;
A
#
# COMPACT_ATOMS: atom_id res chain seq x y z
N MET A 1 3.35 -12.33 72.08
CA MET A 1 3.11 -13.79 71.96
C MET A 1 4.15 -14.36 71.00
N LYS A 2 4.83 -15.47 71.40
CA LYS A 2 5.38 -16.60 70.59
C LYS A 2 5.69 -16.29 69.11
N LYS A 3 6.85 -16.53 68.50
CA LYS A 3 7.82 -17.66 68.50
C LYS A 3 8.76 -17.33 67.31
N SER A 4 10.09 -17.34 67.38
CA SER A 4 11.01 -18.48 67.20
C SER A 4 12.01 -18.18 66.09
N PHE A 5 13.28 -18.43 66.41
CA PHE A 5 14.47 -18.49 65.57
C PHE A 5 14.32 -19.42 64.34
N LEU A 6 15.03 -19.10 63.24
CA LEU A 6 15.88 -20.07 62.55
C LEU A 6 16.97 -19.37 61.71
N ILE A 7 18.24 -19.68 62.01
CA ILE A 7 19.43 -19.41 61.19
C ILE A 7 19.94 -20.78 60.75
N PHE A 8 20.22 -20.99 59.46
CA PHE A 8 21.25 -21.91 58.91
C PHE A 8 21.58 -21.42 57.49
N LEU A 9 22.77 -20.84 57.23
CA LEU A 9 24.11 -21.43 57.02
C LEU A 9 24.32 -22.05 55.62
N THR A 10 25.11 -21.33 54.81
CA THR A 10 26.11 -21.77 53.79
C THR A 10 25.71 -22.74 52.66
N ALA A 11 25.96 -22.37 51.40
CA ALA A 11 27.27 -22.57 50.74
C ALA A 11 27.23 -22.10 49.27
N LEU A 12 28.41 -21.73 48.80
CA LEU A 12 28.77 -21.06 47.56
C LEU A 12 29.05 -22.06 46.43
N VAL A 13 28.52 -21.87 45.22
CA VAL A 13 29.19 -22.25 43.94
C VAL A 13 28.85 -21.24 42.84
N ILE A 14 29.89 -20.65 42.26
CA ILE A 14 30.00 -19.69 41.13
C ILE A 14 30.59 -20.51 39.93
N PRO A 15 30.71 -20.09 38.63
CA PRO A 15 30.14 -19.03 37.77
C PRO A 15 29.59 -19.56 36.40
N MET A 16 29.36 -18.60 35.47
CA MET A 16 29.35 -18.67 33.99
C MET A 16 27.93 -18.75 33.41
N PHE A 17 27.49 -17.86 32.52
CA PHE A 17 28.16 -17.27 31.36
C PHE A 17 27.76 -15.82 31.11
N ALA A 18 28.63 -15.12 30.38
CA ALA A 18 28.42 -13.80 29.82
C ALA A 18 27.06 -13.64 29.13
N GLY A 19 26.40 -12.51 29.39
CA GLY A 19 25.19 -12.08 28.69
C GLY A 19 25.18 -10.56 28.60
N CYS A 20 25.79 -10.06 27.53
CA CYS A 20 25.99 -8.66 27.22
C CYS A 20 24.68 -7.85 27.15
N SER A 21 24.80 -6.60 27.60
CA SER A 21 24.14 -5.37 27.13
C SER A 21 22.87 -5.51 26.29
N LYS A 22 21.73 -5.09 26.85
CA LYS A 22 20.55 -4.68 26.09
C LYS A 22 20.90 -3.45 25.24
N ASN A 23 21.34 -3.67 24.01
CA ASN A 23 21.19 -2.68 22.95
C ASN A 23 19.82 -2.91 22.31
N ASN A 24 18.89 -1.99 22.53
CA ASN A 24 17.69 -1.86 21.71
C ASN A 24 18.13 -1.40 20.31
N SER A 25 18.50 -2.32 19.43
CA SER A 25 18.40 -2.06 18.01
C SER A 25 16.92 -2.15 17.64
N LYS A 26 16.36 -1.02 17.18
CA LYS A 26 15.17 -1.06 16.32
C LYS A 26 15.55 -1.88 15.09
N THR A 27 15.25 -3.15 15.11
CA THR A 27 15.23 -3.97 13.91
C THR A 27 14.04 -3.44 13.12
N ALA A 28 14.32 -2.65 12.09
CA ALA A 28 13.40 -2.49 10.99
C ALA A 28 13.09 -3.93 10.53
N SER A 29 11.84 -4.36 10.70
CA SER A 29 11.36 -5.56 10.06
C SER A 29 11.41 -5.26 8.57
N SER A 30 12.48 -5.70 7.92
CA SER A 30 12.48 -6.00 6.51
C SER A 30 11.31 -6.95 6.28
N GLN A 31 10.18 -6.40 5.83
CA GLN A 31 9.13 -7.19 5.20
C GLN A 31 9.84 -8.06 4.18
N SER A 32 9.65 -9.37 4.31
CA SER A 32 10.14 -10.32 3.33
C SER A 32 9.52 -9.93 2.00
N ASN A 33 10.31 -9.33 1.12
CA ASN A 33 10.00 -9.18 -0.29
C ASN A 33 9.88 -10.60 -0.86
N ILE A 34 8.69 -11.18 -0.79
CA ILE A 34 8.30 -12.26 -1.67
C ILE A 34 8.48 -11.65 -3.06
N SER A 35 9.52 -12.06 -3.78
CA SER A 35 9.65 -11.72 -5.20
C SER A 35 8.31 -12.09 -5.82
N PRO A 36 7.51 -11.13 -6.32
CA PRO A 36 6.27 -11.48 -6.98
C PRO A 36 6.66 -12.46 -8.08
N ASN A 37 5.89 -13.53 -8.23
CA ASN A 37 6.12 -14.49 -9.28
C ASN A 37 5.83 -13.83 -10.63
N THR A 38 6.73 -12.96 -11.10
CA THR A 38 6.67 -12.25 -12.38
C THR A 38 6.57 -13.23 -13.54
N SER A 39 6.91 -14.51 -13.32
CA SER A 39 6.91 -15.55 -14.35
C SER A 39 5.61 -15.59 -15.16
N ILE A 40 4.45 -15.42 -14.51
CA ILE A 40 3.14 -15.48 -15.18
C ILE A 40 2.84 -14.27 -16.06
N TYR A 41 3.56 -13.16 -15.84
CA TYR A 41 3.41 -11.91 -16.59
C TYR A 41 4.60 -11.61 -17.51
N THR A 42 5.61 -12.48 -17.58
CA THR A 42 6.86 -12.22 -18.33
C THR A 42 6.59 -11.81 -19.78
N ASP A 43 5.74 -12.55 -20.48
CA ASP A 43 5.43 -12.29 -21.90
C ASP A 43 4.80 -10.89 -22.08
N ILE A 44 3.87 -10.51 -21.19
CA ILE A 44 3.26 -9.17 -21.22
C ILE A 44 4.28 -8.09 -20.84
N LEU A 45 5.14 -8.33 -19.86
CA LEU A 45 6.16 -7.36 -19.47
C LEU A 45 7.17 -7.12 -20.59
N ASP A 46 7.58 -8.17 -21.32
CA ASP A 46 8.46 -8.04 -22.48
C ASP A 46 7.79 -7.25 -23.62
N ASP A 47 6.51 -7.53 -23.90
CA ASP A 47 5.74 -6.76 -24.89
C ASP A 47 5.59 -5.29 -24.48
N LEU A 48 5.26 -5.01 -23.22
CA LEU A 48 5.07 -3.64 -22.73
C LEU A 48 6.39 -2.85 -22.73
N LYS A 49 7.50 -3.49 -22.39
CA LYS A 49 8.84 -2.89 -22.47
C LYS A 49 9.19 -2.41 -23.88
N ALA A 50 8.73 -3.12 -24.91
CA ALA A 50 9.00 -2.73 -26.30
C ALA A 50 8.09 -1.59 -26.80
N ASN A 51 6.94 -1.38 -26.16
CA ASN A 51 5.87 -0.50 -26.66
C ASN A 51 5.61 0.74 -25.80
N LEU A 52 6.06 0.77 -24.54
CA LEU A 52 5.87 1.88 -23.61
C LEU A 52 7.16 2.69 -23.43
N SER A 53 7.03 3.94 -22.98
CA SER A 53 8.15 4.89 -22.98
C SER A 53 9.04 4.81 -21.75
N ASP A 54 8.45 4.78 -20.56
CA ASP A 54 9.13 4.63 -19.27
C ASP A 54 8.24 3.83 -18.32
N PRO A 55 7.96 2.55 -18.63
CA PRO A 55 7.05 1.74 -17.83
C PRO A 55 7.65 1.36 -16.47
N TYR A 56 6.80 1.38 -15.45
CA TYR A 56 7.05 0.80 -14.14
C TYR A 56 5.94 -0.18 -13.81
N TYR A 57 6.23 -1.20 -13.02
CA TYR A 57 5.26 -2.23 -12.69
C TYR A 57 5.21 -2.53 -11.19
N PHE A 58 4.06 -3.03 -10.76
CA PHE A 58 3.81 -3.51 -9.41
C PHE A 58 2.89 -4.72 -9.49
N ILE A 59 3.14 -5.73 -8.66
CA ILE A 59 2.37 -6.98 -8.65
C ILE A 59 1.82 -7.22 -7.26
N LYS A 60 0.49 -7.34 -7.15
CA LYS A 60 -0.24 -7.59 -5.91
C LYS A 60 -1.63 -8.11 -6.25
N ASP A 61 -2.16 -8.98 -5.42
CA ASP A 61 -3.59 -9.32 -5.41
C ASP A 61 -4.40 -8.09 -4.91
N ILE A 62 -5.20 -7.47 -5.81
CA ILE A 62 -5.96 -6.24 -5.53
C ILE A 62 -7.48 -6.46 -5.41
N ASP A 63 -7.95 -7.70 -5.45
CA ASP A 63 -9.36 -8.07 -5.27
C ASP A 63 -9.60 -9.18 -4.23
N GLY A 64 -8.53 -9.75 -3.68
CA GLY A 64 -8.55 -10.74 -2.62
C GLY A 64 -8.79 -12.17 -3.11
N ASP A 65 -8.61 -12.46 -4.39
CA ASP A 65 -8.85 -13.79 -4.97
C ASP A 65 -7.66 -14.77 -4.82
N ASN A 66 -6.55 -14.32 -4.22
CA ASN A 66 -5.26 -15.02 -4.09
C ASN A 66 -4.49 -15.22 -5.41
N SER A 67 -4.89 -14.54 -6.48
CA SER A 67 -4.15 -14.41 -7.73
C SER A 67 -3.48 -13.03 -7.78
N PRO A 68 -2.21 -12.93 -8.16
CA PRO A 68 -1.57 -11.63 -8.25
C PRO A 68 -2.01 -10.88 -9.51
N ASP A 69 -2.40 -9.62 -9.36
CA ASP A 69 -2.64 -8.68 -10.46
C ASP A 69 -1.39 -7.89 -10.79
N LEU A 70 -1.27 -7.47 -12.05
CA LEU A 70 -0.20 -6.63 -12.56
C LEU A 70 -0.72 -5.22 -12.82
N LEU A 71 -0.13 -4.24 -12.14
CA LEU A 71 -0.30 -2.83 -12.41
C LEU A 71 0.93 -2.34 -13.18
N VAL A 72 0.73 -1.65 -14.29
CA VAL A 72 1.79 -1.00 -15.08
C VAL A 72 1.48 0.47 -15.22
N LEU A 73 2.41 1.32 -14.81
CA LEU A 73 2.34 2.77 -14.93
C LEU A 73 3.33 3.23 -16.01
N ASP A 74 2.84 3.89 -17.05
CA ASP A 74 3.66 4.62 -18.03
C ASP A 74 3.26 6.08 -18.00
N ASN A 75 4.14 6.91 -17.42
CA ASN A 75 3.85 8.31 -17.11
C ASN A 75 2.58 8.47 -16.23
N THR A 76 1.48 9.00 -16.78
CA THR A 76 0.20 9.18 -16.07
C THR A 76 -0.81 8.08 -16.33
N LYS A 77 -0.48 7.12 -17.21
CA LYS A 77 -1.41 6.08 -17.66
C LYS A 77 -1.14 4.77 -16.94
N LEU A 78 -2.15 4.31 -16.20
CA LEU A 78 -2.17 3.04 -15.50
C LEU A 78 -2.87 1.99 -16.37
N TYR A 79 -2.27 0.80 -16.44
CA TYR A 79 -2.83 -0.41 -17.03
C TYR A 79 -2.92 -1.48 -15.95
N VAL A 80 -4.01 -2.22 -15.90
CA VAL A 80 -4.19 -3.30 -14.92
C VAL A 80 -4.52 -4.60 -15.64
N TYR A 81 -3.73 -5.63 -15.33
CA TYR A 81 -3.88 -6.97 -15.88
C TYR A 81 -4.18 -7.95 -14.74
N THR A 82 -5.07 -8.89 -15.00
CA THR A 82 -5.28 -10.07 -14.12
C THR A 82 -4.82 -11.33 -14.83
N TYR A 83 -4.67 -12.42 -14.07
CA TYR A 83 -4.27 -13.73 -14.60
C TYR A 83 -5.26 -14.82 -14.19
N GLU A 84 -5.89 -15.45 -15.18
CA GLU A 84 -6.65 -16.70 -15.00
C GLU A 84 -5.97 -17.87 -15.72
N LYS A 85 -5.93 -17.82 -17.06
CA LYS A 85 -5.23 -18.78 -17.93
C LYS A 85 -4.12 -18.14 -18.73
N SER A 86 -4.25 -16.84 -18.96
CA SER A 86 -3.31 -15.94 -19.61
C SER A 86 -3.53 -14.56 -19.00
N ALA A 87 -2.49 -13.74 -19.01
CA ALA A 87 -2.62 -12.36 -18.57
C ALA A 87 -3.56 -11.58 -19.50
N ARG A 88 -4.45 -10.76 -18.92
CA ARG A 88 -5.47 -10.02 -19.66
C ARG A 88 -5.61 -8.61 -19.10
N LEU A 89 -5.59 -7.60 -19.96
CA LEU A 89 -5.92 -6.22 -19.59
C LEU A 89 -7.39 -6.14 -19.18
N ILE A 90 -7.65 -5.67 -17.96
CA ILE A 90 -9.00 -5.52 -17.40
C ILE A 90 -9.44 -4.06 -17.25
N GLY A 91 -8.51 -3.13 -17.41
CA GLY A 91 -8.80 -1.70 -17.40
C GLY A 91 -7.55 -0.85 -17.55
N GLU A 92 -7.76 0.39 -17.98
CA GLU A 92 -6.75 1.43 -18.02
C GLU A 92 -7.34 2.74 -17.51
N GLN A 93 -6.51 3.59 -16.93
CA GLN A 93 -6.87 4.94 -16.50
C GLN A 93 -5.71 5.89 -16.79
N ASP A 94 -5.98 6.94 -17.56
CA ASP A 94 -5.07 8.07 -17.68
C ASP A 94 -5.49 9.13 -16.67
N PHE A 95 -4.63 9.42 -15.70
CA PHE A 95 -4.93 10.41 -14.67
C PHE A 95 -4.73 11.84 -15.15
N LEU A 96 -4.10 12.06 -16.33
CA LEU A 96 -3.85 13.35 -17.01
C LEU A 96 -3.23 14.49 -16.17
N THR A 97 -2.99 14.23 -14.88
CA THR A 97 -2.61 15.19 -13.86
C THR A 97 -1.17 14.93 -13.45
N GLY A 98 -0.45 16.01 -13.11
CA GLY A 98 0.98 15.94 -12.87
C GLY A 98 1.40 15.21 -11.59
N THR A 99 0.47 15.01 -10.64
CA THR A 99 0.75 14.30 -9.40
C THR A 99 -0.25 13.18 -9.23
N VAL A 100 0.24 11.95 -9.32
CA VAL A 100 -0.50 10.72 -9.00
C VAL A 100 0.32 9.95 -7.97
N ARG A 101 -0.33 9.44 -6.93
CA ARG A 101 0.26 8.55 -5.94
C ARG A 101 -0.64 7.34 -5.76
N PHE A 102 -0.05 6.18 -5.53
CA PHE A 102 -0.77 4.94 -5.26
C PHE A 102 -0.31 4.38 -3.93
N PHE A 103 -1.21 3.82 -3.14
CA PHE A 103 -0.95 3.30 -1.82
C PHE A 103 -1.54 1.90 -1.65
N VAL A 104 -0.88 1.09 -0.83
CA VAL A 104 -1.36 -0.24 -0.43
C VAL A 104 -1.56 -0.27 1.07
N SER A 105 -2.72 -0.80 1.49
CA SER A 105 -3.04 -1.07 2.88
C SER A 105 -2.32 -2.32 3.40
N ASP A 106 -1.84 -2.26 4.64
CA ASP A 106 -1.43 -3.42 5.44
C ASP A 106 -2.61 -4.08 6.19
N ASN A 107 -3.78 -3.43 6.24
CA ASN A 107 -5.04 -4.03 6.66
C ASN A 107 -5.62 -4.90 5.52
N SER A 108 -5.76 -6.20 5.79
CA SER A 108 -6.28 -7.19 4.85
C SER A 108 -7.75 -7.00 4.46
N GLU A 109 -8.50 -6.16 5.18
CA GLU A 109 -9.86 -5.76 4.77
C GLU A 109 -9.85 -4.94 3.47
N TYR A 110 -8.73 -4.32 3.12
CA TYR A 110 -8.56 -3.48 1.93
C TYR A 110 -7.49 -4.07 1.01
N SER A 111 -7.89 -4.99 0.14
CA SER A 111 -6.98 -5.65 -0.83
C SER A 111 -6.55 -4.72 -1.97
N GLY A 112 -7.40 -3.78 -2.35
CA GLY A 112 -7.21 -2.87 -3.47
C GLY A 112 -6.13 -1.81 -3.24
N VAL A 113 -6.08 -0.87 -4.18
CA VAL A 113 -5.09 0.21 -4.22
C VAL A 113 -5.79 1.53 -4.01
N PHE A 114 -5.35 2.27 -2.99
CA PHE A 114 -5.77 3.65 -2.81
C PHE A 114 -4.97 4.54 -3.76
N TYR A 115 -5.57 5.61 -4.24
CA TYR A 115 -4.88 6.56 -5.09
C TYR A 115 -5.18 8.00 -4.67
N PHE A 116 -4.24 8.88 -5.00
CA PHE A 116 -4.34 10.31 -4.81
C PHE A 116 -3.97 11.01 -6.11
N THR A 117 -4.76 12.01 -6.50
CA THR A 117 -4.46 12.88 -7.63
C THR A 117 -4.75 14.35 -7.33
N VAL A 118 -4.13 15.25 -8.08
CA VAL A 118 -4.38 16.70 -7.98
C VAL A 118 -4.87 17.23 -9.32
N GLY A 119 -6.06 17.82 -9.35
CA GLY A 119 -6.63 18.38 -10.58
C GLY A 119 -7.66 19.48 -10.31
N GLY A 120 -7.61 20.56 -11.09
CA GLY A 120 -8.63 21.63 -11.02
C GLY A 120 -8.68 22.39 -9.69
N GLY A 121 -7.58 22.42 -8.92
CA GLY A 121 -7.57 23.00 -7.57
C GLY A 121 -8.17 22.09 -6.50
N VAL A 122 -8.31 20.80 -6.79
CA VAL A 122 -8.88 19.79 -5.89
C VAL A 122 -7.90 18.64 -5.75
N ASN A 123 -7.68 18.21 -4.51
CA ASN A 123 -7.04 16.93 -4.20
C ASN A 123 -8.13 15.86 -4.20
N HIS A 124 -7.95 14.80 -4.99
CA HIS A 124 -8.87 13.68 -5.09
C HIS A 124 -8.25 12.44 -4.44
N TYR A 125 -9.03 11.75 -3.64
CA TYR A 125 -8.65 10.50 -2.99
C TYR A 125 -9.63 9.42 -3.40
N GLY A 126 -9.11 8.30 -3.86
CA GLY A 126 -9.92 7.21 -4.40
C GLY A 126 -9.42 5.83 -4.03
N TYR A 127 -10.22 4.82 -4.37
CA TYR A 127 -9.91 3.41 -4.22
C TYR A 127 -10.13 2.67 -5.53
N MET A 128 -9.21 1.77 -5.85
CA MET A 128 -9.19 0.97 -7.06
C MET A 128 -9.16 -0.52 -6.70
N THR A 129 -10.04 -1.31 -7.31
CA THR A 129 -10.12 -2.76 -7.11
C THR A 129 -10.67 -3.45 -8.36
N VAL A 130 -10.64 -4.77 -8.41
CA VAL A 130 -11.27 -5.56 -9.48
C VAL A 130 -12.61 -6.10 -8.98
N LYS A 131 -13.65 -5.93 -9.80
CA LYS A 131 -14.97 -6.52 -9.56
C LYS A 131 -15.42 -7.22 -10.83
N GLY A 132 -15.50 -8.55 -10.80
CA GLY A 132 -15.93 -9.34 -11.96
C GLY A 132 -15.05 -9.13 -13.20
N GLN A 133 -13.72 -9.25 -13.04
CA GLN A 133 -12.72 -9.07 -14.10
C GLN A 133 -12.73 -7.68 -14.76
N THR A 134 -13.26 -6.66 -14.08
CA THR A 134 -13.27 -5.28 -14.56
C THR A 134 -12.67 -4.38 -13.50
N LEU A 135 -11.84 -3.43 -13.93
CA LEU A 135 -11.27 -2.43 -13.05
C LEU A 135 -12.36 -1.44 -12.59
N HIS A 136 -12.45 -1.23 -11.28
CA HIS A 136 -13.42 -0.31 -10.67
C HIS A 136 -12.69 0.77 -9.88
N PHE A 137 -13.11 2.02 -10.09
CA PHE A 137 -12.66 3.18 -9.33
C PHE A 137 -13.81 3.73 -8.47
N GLU A 138 -13.50 4.06 -7.23
CA GLU A 138 -14.40 4.74 -6.32
C GLU A 138 -13.73 6.01 -5.81
N ASP A 139 -14.39 7.15 -6.01
CA ASP A 139 -13.97 8.41 -5.39
C ASP A 139 -14.40 8.38 -3.91
N LEU A 140 -13.45 8.58 -3.00
CA LEU A 140 -13.68 8.47 -1.57
C LEU A 140 -14.00 9.82 -0.94
N TRP A 141 -13.14 10.81 -1.18
CA TRP A 141 -13.27 12.17 -0.65
C TRP A 141 -12.34 13.12 -1.42
N GLU A 142 -12.59 14.42 -1.27
CA GLU A 142 -11.84 15.47 -1.92
C GLU A 142 -11.50 16.62 -0.96
N GLU A 143 -10.37 17.28 -1.22
CA GLU A 143 -10.02 18.57 -0.61
C GLU A 143 -10.01 19.66 -1.70
N ASN A 144 -11.00 20.53 -1.68
CA ASN A 144 -11.18 21.60 -2.66
C ASN A 144 -10.53 22.91 -2.17
N TYR A 145 -9.52 23.36 -2.91
CA TYR A 145 -8.83 24.63 -2.71
C TYR A 145 -9.27 25.71 -3.71
N ALA A 146 -10.04 25.35 -4.74
CA ALA A 146 -10.62 26.31 -5.67
C ALA A 146 -11.72 27.17 -5.01
N SER A 147 -12.35 26.67 -3.94
CA SER A 147 -13.40 27.37 -3.19
C SER A 147 -12.91 28.37 -2.15
N GLU A 148 -11.60 28.46 -1.86
CA GLU A 148 -11.08 29.46 -0.91
C GLU A 148 -11.36 30.90 -1.37
N ALA A 149 -11.58 31.11 -2.68
CA ALA A 149 -12.01 32.39 -3.24
C ALA A 149 -13.50 32.75 -2.96
N THR A 150 -14.33 31.79 -2.51
CA THR A 150 -15.80 31.98 -2.39
C THR A 150 -16.33 31.99 -0.95
N GLY A 151 -15.46 31.88 0.06
CA GLY A 151 -15.84 31.99 1.48
C GLY A 151 -16.62 30.79 2.04
N ASN A 152 -16.64 29.66 1.32
CA ASN A 152 -17.25 28.42 1.80
C ASN A 152 -16.27 27.69 2.73
N THR A 153 -16.70 27.39 3.95
CA THR A 153 -15.84 26.93 5.06
C THR A 153 -15.56 25.42 5.07
N GLY A 154 -16.00 24.68 4.05
CA GLY A 154 -15.80 23.24 3.95
C GLY A 154 -14.92 22.88 2.77
N ASN A 155 -13.60 22.83 2.98
CA ASN A 155 -12.66 22.39 1.94
C ASN A 155 -12.69 20.87 1.77
N ILE A 156 -13.19 20.10 2.75
CA ILE A 156 -13.20 18.63 2.71
C ILE A 156 -14.62 18.12 2.44
N LYS A 157 -14.76 17.21 1.47
CA LYS A 157 -16.04 16.58 1.14
C LYS A 157 -15.89 15.07 0.95
N ALA A 158 -16.69 14.30 1.67
CA ALA A 158 -16.81 12.86 1.44
C ALA A 158 -17.66 12.58 0.19
N LEU A 159 -17.23 11.61 -0.61
CA LEU A 159 -17.88 11.17 -1.85
C LEU A 159 -18.45 9.75 -1.73
N THR A 160 -17.94 8.96 -0.77
CA THR A 160 -18.51 7.67 -0.36
C THR A 160 -19.12 7.73 1.05
N THR A 161 -19.97 6.76 1.38
CA THR A 161 -20.47 6.53 2.74
C THR A 161 -19.61 5.53 3.53
N ASP A 162 -18.63 4.89 2.88
CA ASP A 162 -17.69 3.99 3.55
C ASP A 162 -16.62 4.79 4.31
N ASN A 163 -16.90 5.04 5.59
CA ASN A 163 -15.97 5.73 6.48
C ASN A 163 -14.65 4.95 6.69
N GLY A 164 -14.66 3.63 6.53
CA GLY A 164 -13.46 2.80 6.66
C GLY A 164 -12.45 3.13 5.55
N LEU A 165 -12.90 3.14 4.30
CA LEU A 165 -12.06 3.53 3.16
C LEU A 165 -11.54 4.97 3.28
N ILE A 166 -12.38 5.91 3.74
CA ILE A 166 -11.95 7.30 3.94
C ILE A 166 -10.82 7.39 4.96
N GLU A 167 -11.01 6.82 6.15
CA GLU A 167 -10.02 6.90 7.23
C GLU A 167 -8.73 6.14 6.88
N GLU A 168 -8.85 5.01 6.18
CA GLU A 168 -7.68 4.28 5.70
C GLU A 168 -6.89 5.07 4.65
N SER A 169 -7.56 5.69 3.68
CA SER A 169 -6.88 6.50 2.66
C SER A 169 -6.12 7.68 3.29
N LYS A 170 -6.70 8.34 4.31
CA LYS A 170 -6.04 9.41 5.07
C LYS A 170 -4.81 8.90 5.81
N ARG A 171 -4.91 7.74 6.45
CA ARG A 171 -3.81 7.10 7.18
C ARG A 171 -2.64 6.80 6.23
N LEU A 172 -2.92 6.18 5.09
CA LEU A 172 -1.92 5.82 4.08
C LEU A 172 -1.23 7.06 3.50
N TYR A 173 -2.01 8.08 3.13
CA TYR A 173 -1.45 9.33 2.61
C TYR A 173 -0.53 10.01 3.63
N LYS A 174 -0.99 10.13 4.89
CA LYS A 174 -0.22 10.76 5.99
C LYS A 174 1.09 10.01 6.29
N ASN A 175 1.08 8.70 6.11
CA ASN A 175 2.24 7.84 6.38
C ASN A 175 3.20 7.73 5.18
N ASN A 176 2.89 8.33 4.02
CA ASN A 176 3.62 8.13 2.77
C ASN A 176 3.77 6.64 2.43
N SER A 177 2.66 5.90 2.50
CA SER A 177 2.61 4.47 2.20
C SER A 177 2.56 4.20 0.69
N ASP A 178 3.36 4.94 -0.08
CA ASP A 178 3.41 4.88 -1.53
C ASP A 178 3.87 3.49 -2.01
N ILE A 179 3.30 3.04 -3.13
CA ILE A 179 3.79 1.86 -3.82
C ILE A 179 5.16 2.17 -4.43
N ASP A 180 6.15 1.34 -4.09
CA ASP A 180 7.44 1.31 -4.77
C ASP A 180 7.32 0.53 -6.09
N PHE A 181 6.95 1.20 -7.16
CA PHE A 181 6.92 0.59 -8.49
C PHE A 181 8.34 0.23 -8.97
N ILE A 182 8.48 -0.93 -9.60
CA ILE A 182 9.73 -1.42 -10.15
C ILE A 182 9.83 -0.94 -11.59
N ARG A 183 10.93 -0.27 -11.95
CA ARG A 183 11.16 0.14 -13.33
C ARG A 183 11.30 -1.07 -14.25
N LEU A 184 10.51 -1.11 -15.30
CA LEU A 184 10.59 -2.12 -16.35
C LEU A 184 11.67 -1.69 -17.36
N LYS A 185 12.89 -2.20 -17.15
CA LYS A 185 14.07 -1.92 -17.97
C LYS A 185 14.22 -2.87 -19.13
#